data_AF-A0A523WZC7-F1
#
_entry.id   AF-A0A523WZC7-F1
#
_cell.length_a   1.000
_cell.length_b   1.000
_cell.length_c   1.000
_cell.angle_alpha   90.00
_cell.angle_beta   90.00
_cell.angle_gamma   90.00
#
_symmetry.space_group_name_H-M   'P 1'
#
loop_
_entity.id
_entity.type
_entity.pdbx_description
1 polymer ?
#
loop_
_entity_poly.entity_id
_entity_poly.type
_entity_poly.pdbx_seq_one_letter_code
_entity_poly.pdbx_strand_id
1 'polypeptide(L)'
;MREKMLQKLAHWHAYHPWRMLLVVLLLTIIFGFFAGQLKLTMRWSDLLPSGDKRTIQFNKIIDEFTAATSLVVVVQGEESRIKEFAEDLAPR
;
A
#
# COMPACT_ATOMS: atom_id res chain seq x y z
N MET A 1 -2.67 38.85 -0.16
CA MET A 1 -1.58 38.02 0.41
C MET A 1 -1.06 36.97 -0.57
N ARG A 2 -1.94 36.27 -1.31
CA ARG A 2 -1.60 35.32 -2.39
C ARG A 2 -0.64 35.89 -3.44
N GLU A 3 -0.91 37.09 -3.98
CA GLU A 3 -0.08 37.70 -5.02
C GLU A 3 1.35 37.99 -4.58
N LYS A 4 1.54 38.51 -3.35
CA LYS A 4 2.87 38.76 -2.79
C LYS A 4 3.68 37.47 -2.66
N MET A 5 3.02 36.35 -2.34
CA MET A 5 3.67 35.04 -2.23
C MET A 5 4.07 34.51 -3.61
N LEU A 6 3.18 34.62 -4.60
CA LEU A 6 3.44 34.20 -5.99
C LEU A 6 4.54 35.04 -6.65
N GLN A 7 4.54 36.37 -6.45
CA GLN A 7 5.59 37.25 -6.95
C GLN A 7 6.94 36.94 -6.31
N LYS A 8 6.98 36.60 -5.02
CA LYS A 8 8.22 36.24 -4.31
C LYS A 8 8.79 34.91 -4.82
N LEU A 9 7.93 33.92 -5.06
CA LEU A 9 8.31 32.65 -5.69
C LEU A 9 8.85 32.88 -7.11
N ALA A 10 8.15 33.68 -7.93
CA ALA A 10 8.58 33.99 -9.29
C ALA A 10 9.94 34.70 -9.33
N HIS A 11 10.17 35.66 -8.43
CA HIS A 11 11.48 36.31 -8.30
C HIS A 11 12.57 35.32 -7.91
N TRP A 12 12.27 34.37 -7.01
CA TRP A 12 13.22 33.36 -6.57
C TRP A 12 13.57 32.37 -7.68
N HIS A 13 12.58 31.97 -8.48
CA HIS A 13 12.77 31.18 -9.70
C HIS A 13 13.60 31.91 -10.77
N ALA A 14 13.38 33.21 -10.97
CA ALA A 14 14.06 33.98 -12.00
C ALA A 14 15.51 34.33 -11.64
N TYR A 15 15.77 34.74 -10.39
CA TYR A 15 17.10 35.21 -9.98
C TYR A 15 18.04 34.07 -9.55
N HIS A 16 17.51 32.93 -9.09
CA HIS A 16 18.33 31.81 -8.61
C HIS A 16 17.82 30.45 -9.13
N PRO A 17 17.77 30.26 -10.46
CA PRO A 17 17.19 29.05 -11.06
C PRO A 17 17.89 27.77 -10.59
N TRP A 18 19.22 27.79 -10.46
CA TRP A 18 19.99 26.64 -9.98
C TRP A 18 19.69 26.24 -8.53
N ARG A 19 19.45 27.23 -7.65
CA ARG A 19 19.07 26.93 -6.25
C ARG A 19 17.66 26.36 -6.18
N MET A 20 16.73 26.88 -7.00
CA MET A 20 15.38 26.33 -7.10
C MET A 20 15.36 24.91 -7.66
N LEU A 21 16.18 24.64 -8.66
CA LEU A 21 16.31 23.30 -9.23
C LEU A 21 16.81 22.31 -8.18
N LEU A 22 17.82 22.68 -7.38
CA LEU A 22 18.32 21.86 -6.28
C LEU A 22 17.23 21.59 -5.22
N VAL A 23 16.48 22.61 -4.82
CA VAL A 23 15.37 22.47 -3.87
C VAL A 23 14.30 21.51 -4.38
N VAL A 24 13.87 21.67 -5.64
CA VAL A 24 12.89 20.78 -6.26
C VAL A 24 13.44 19.36 -6.36
N LEU A 25 14.69 19.19 -6.79
CA LEU A 25 15.34 17.89 -6.88
C LEU A 25 15.39 17.17 -5.52
N LEU A 26 15.77 17.87 -4.45
CA LEU A 26 15.76 17.33 -3.10
C LEU A 26 14.35 16.90 -2.68
N LEU A 27 13.34 17.74 -2.92
CA LEU A 27 11.94 17.39 -2.63
C LEU A 27 11.48 16.17 -3.43
N THR A 28 11.85 16.08 -4.72
CA THR A 28 11.54 14.93 -5.56
C THR A 28 12.19 13.65 -5.04
N ILE A 29 13.46 13.71 -4.60
CA ILE A 29 14.14 12.54 -4.02
C ILE A 29 13.45 12.10 -2.72
N ILE A 30 13.09 13.05 -1.85
CA ILE A 30 12.38 12.77 -0.60
C ILE A 30 11.03 12.10 -0.88
N PHE A 31 10.23 12.66 -1.79
CA PHE A 31 8.95 12.05 -2.17
C PHE A 31 9.11 10.71 -2.88
N GLY A 32 10.16 10.53 -3.69
CA GLY A 32 10.51 9.25 -4.30
C GLY A 32 10.82 8.18 -3.25
N PHE A 33 11.56 8.54 -2.19
CA PHE A 33 11.83 7.64 -1.07
C PHE A 33 10.52 7.21 -0.36
N PHE A 34 9.63 8.16 -0.06
CA PHE A 34 8.33 7.84 0.56
C PHE A 34 7.43 7.00 -0.35
N ALA A 35 7.43 7.26 -1.65
CA ALA A 35 6.68 6.46 -2.62
C ALA A 35 7.16 5.00 -2.65
N GLY A 36 8.46 4.76 -2.51
CA GLY A 36 9.01 3.40 -2.42
C GLY A 36 8.60 2.63 -1.16
N GLN A 37 8.18 3.32 -0.09
CA GLN A 37 7.70 2.70 1.15
C GLN A 37 6.20 2.44 1.16
N LEU A 38 5.50 2.72 0.06
CA LEU A 38 4.05 2.60 -0.02
C LEU A 38 3.66 1.11 -0.02
N LYS A 39 2.98 0.68 1.05
CA LYS A 39 2.48 -0.69 1.18
C LYS A 39 1.11 -0.78 0.52
N LEU A 40 1.04 -1.52 -0.58
CA LEU A 40 -0.24 -1.88 -1.19
C LEU A 40 -0.87 -3.02 -0.37
N THR A 41 -2.05 -2.76 0.17
CA THR A 41 -2.91 -3.74 0.85
C THR A 41 -4.18 -3.90 0.02
N MET A 42 -4.57 -5.14 -0.27
CA MET A 42 -5.83 -5.46 -0.95
C MET A 42 -6.95 -5.83 0.05
N ARG A 43 -6.77 -5.52 1.34
CA ARG A 43 -7.76 -5.85 2.36
C ARG A 43 -8.95 -4.89 2.25
N TRP A 44 -10.14 -5.43 1.99
CA TRP A 44 -11.39 -4.67 2.05
C TRP A 44 -11.61 -3.98 3.41
N SER A 45 -11.05 -4.53 4.50
CA SER A 45 -11.07 -3.94 5.84
C SER A 45 -10.54 -2.51 5.88
N ASP A 46 -9.56 -2.20 5.04
CA ASP A 46 -8.80 -0.96 5.10
C ASP A 46 -9.55 0.20 4.43
N LEU A 47 -10.63 -0.12 3.71
CA LEU A 47 -11.57 0.85 3.12
C LEU A 47 -12.69 1.25 4.10
N LEU A 48 -12.81 0.54 5.23
CA LEU A 48 -13.87 0.81 6.20
C LEU A 48 -13.56 2.06 7.04
N PRO A 49 -14.58 2.81 7.49
CA PRO A 49 -14.38 3.97 8.36
C PRO A 49 -13.67 3.57 9.66
N SER A 50 -12.54 4.21 9.94
CA SER A 50 -11.67 3.88 11.08
C SER A 50 -12.30 4.17 12.45
N GLY A 51 -13.33 5.03 12.49
CA GLY A 51 -14.01 5.44 13.72
C GLY A 51 -15.23 4.59 14.11
N ASP A 52 -15.66 3.65 13.26
CA ASP A 52 -16.81 2.79 13.59
C ASP A 52 -16.38 1.66 14.54
N LYS A 53 -17.14 1.46 15.63
CA LYS A 53 -16.85 0.43 16.64
C LYS A 53 -16.74 -0.97 16.05
N ARG A 54 -17.48 -1.28 14.97
CA ARG A 54 -17.46 -2.58 14.29
C ARG A 54 -16.16 -2.77 13.52
N THR A 55 -15.67 -1.73 12.85
CA THR A 55 -14.37 -1.75 12.15
C THR A 55 -13.23 -2.03 13.12
N ILE A 56 -13.26 -1.42 14.31
CA ILE A 56 -12.24 -1.61 15.34
C ILE A 56 -12.19 -3.07 15.82
N GLN A 57 -13.35 -3.67 16.12
CA GLN A 57 -13.41 -5.08 16.54
C GLN A 57 -13.00 -6.03 15.43
N PHE A 58 -13.42 -5.76 14.19
CA PHE A 58 -13.04 -6.54 13.03
C PHE A 58 -11.52 -6.52 12.79
N ASN A 59 -10.90 -5.34 12.83
CA ASN A 59 -9.44 -5.22 12.69
C ASN A 59 -8.70 -5.95 13.80
N LYS A 60 -9.19 -5.87 15.04
CA LYS A 60 -8.61 -6.62 16.17
C LYS A 60 -8.61 -8.13 15.91
N ILE A 61 -9.71 -8.70 15.42
CA ILE A 61 -9.78 -10.13 15.07
C ILE A 61 -8.76 -10.44 13.96
N ILE A 62 -8.71 -9.65 12.89
CA ILE A 62 -7.76 -9.94 11.79
C ILE A 62 -6.30 -9.86 12.25
N ASP A 63 -5.96 -8.91 13.12
CA ASP A 63 -4.60 -8.76 13.63
C ASP A 63 -4.24 -9.89 14.61
N GLU A 64 -5.15 -10.26 15.52
CA GLU A 64 -4.94 -11.32 16.51
C GLU A 64 -4.85 -12.72 15.87
N PHE A 65 -5.67 -12.98 14.85
CA PHE A 65 -5.68 -14.25 14.13
C PHE A 65 -4.76 -14.27 12.91
N THR A 66 -3.92 -13.21 12.73
CA THR A 66 -2.96 -12.96 11.64
C THR A 66 -3.15 -13.98 10.54
N ALA A 67 -4.17 -13.76 9.69
CA ALA A 67 -4.67 -14.77 8.78
C ALA A 67 -3.51 -15.57 8.20
N ALA A 68 -3.31 -16.80 8.69
CA ALA A 68 -2.49 -17.76 8.00
C ALA A 68 -3.12 -17.80 6.62
N THR A 69 -2.45 -17.23 5.62
CA THR A 69 -3.00 -17.03 4.29
C THR A 69 -3.50 -18.38 3.79
N SER A 70 -4.78 -18.66 3.99
CA SER A 70 -5.34 -19.99 3.79
C SER A 70 -5.75 -20.04 2.33
N LEU A 71 -4.81 -20.52 1.52
CA LEU A 71 -5.07 -20.79 0.11
C LEU A 71 -5.83 -22.11 0.05
N VAL A 72 -7.15 -22.04 -0.11
CA VAL A 72 -7.98 -23.23 -0.36
C VAL A 72 -7.95 -23.54 -1.84
N VAL A 73 -7.31 -24.65 -2.21
CA VAL A 73 -7.27 -25.15 -3.59
C VAL A 73 -8.39 -26.18 -3.78
N VAL A 74 -9.26 -25.95 -4.75
CA VAL A 74 -10.36 -26.86 -5.10
C VAL A 74 -10.03 -27.56 -6.41
N VAL A 75 -10.08 -28.89 -6.42
CA VAL A 75 -9.76 -29.74 -7.59
C VAL A 75 -11.02 -30.49 -8.02
N GLN A 76 -11.26 -30.57 -9.34
CA GLN A 76 -12.40 -31.28 -9.93
C GLN A 76 -11.92 -32.30 -10.96
N GLY A 77 -12.49 -33.51 -10.94
CA GLY A 77 -12.03 -34.65 -11.72
C GLY A 77 -12.55 -35.99 -11.18
N GLU A 78 -11.93 -37.08 -11.63
CA GLU A 78 -12.22 -38.44 -11.15
C GLU A 78 -11.69 -38.65 -9.72
N GLU A 79 -12.50 -39.24 -8.84
CA GLU A 79 -12.21 -39.30 -7.38
C GLU A 79 -10.86 -39.97 -7.07
N SER A 80 -10.53 -41.06 -7.76
CA SER A 80 -9.27 -41.79 -7.59
C SER A 80 -8.05 -40.90 -7.87
N ARG A 81 -8.12 -40.10 -8.93
CA ARG A 81 -7.04 -39.21 -9.39
C ARG A 81 -6.93 -37.93 -8.56
N ILE A 82 -8.05 -37.43 -8.03
CA ILE A 82 -8.04 -36.24 -7.17
C ILE A 82 -7.33 -36.51 -5.85
N LYS A 83 -7.57 -37.66 -5.23
CA LYS A 83 -6.96 -37.99 -3.92
C LYS A 83 -5.45 -38.10 -4.02
N GLU A 84 -4.95 -38.83 -5.02
CA GLU A 84 -3.52 -38.94 -5.32
C GLU A 84 -2.89 -37.56 -5.57
N PHE A 85 -3.53 -36.74 -6.41
CA PHE A 85 -3.05 -35.38 -6.69
C PHE A 85 -3.03 -34.46 -5.46
N ALA A 86 -4.05 -34.56 -4.59
CA ALA A 86 -4.13 -33.76 -3.38
C ALA A 86 -3.08 -34.17 -2.34
N GLU A 87 -2.79 -35.46 -2.22
CA GLU A 87 -1.72 -35.98 -1.35
C GLU A 87 -0.34 -35.54 -1.84
N ASP A 88 -0.09 -35.53 -3.16
CA ASP A 88 1.16 -35.05 -3.74
C ASP A 88 1.36 -33.53 -3.61
N LEU A 89 0.28 -32.76 -3.67
CA LEU A 89 0.31 -31.29 -3.56
C LEU A 89 0.49 -30.81 -2.11
N ALA A 90 0.17 -31.63 -1.12
CA ALA A 90 0.24 -31.26 0.28
C ALA A 90 1.69 -30.96 0.70
N PRO A 91 1.97 -29.80 1.34
CA PRO A 91 3.29 -29.51 1.87
C PRO A 91 3.65 -30.52 2.99
N ARG A 92 4.87 -31.06 2.96
CA ARG A 92 5.41 -31.97 3.98
C ARG A 92 5.69 -31.26 5.31
#